data_AF-A0A0G1Q511-F1
#
_entry.id   AF-A0A0G1Q511-F1
#
_cell.length_a   1.000
_cell.length_b   1.000
_cell.length_c   1.000
_cell.angle_alpha   90.00
_cell.angle_beta   90.00
_cell.angle_gamma   90.00
#
_symmetry.space_group_name_H-M   'P 1'
#
loop_
_entity.id
_entity.type
_entity.pdbx_description
1 polymer ?
#
loop_
_entity_poly.entity_id
_entity_poly.type
_entity_poly.pdbx_seq_one_letter_code
_entity_poly.pdbx_strand_id
1 'polypeptide(L)'
;GKRPDGRALDELREISVEIDVFERLHGSALFKRGNTQAFSTLTLGSPGDEQMIDQMEYQGKKRFIHHYNFPPFSVGEIKPMRGPSRRDIGHGALAEKALEAIIPPKEEFPYTIRVVSEILSSNGSSSMASVCGSSLALMAGGVPIKRPAAGIAMGLMMDKKGNYKVLTDIQGPEDHHGDMDLKVAGTSEGVTGLQMDVKIEGVTLQILKDAFAQAKKARLEILEKITAVISGPRTELSPFAPKIVSFKINPDKIGAVIGPGGKIINEIIEKTGAIIDIEDDGSVFITCVDAQAAQKAVEWVKNIAREAKVGEIYQGKVVKIMDFGAFVELFPGQDGMVHISELASYRVAKVEDVVKVGDIIPVKVLEVDPASGKIRLSLKQAK
;
A
#
# COMPACT_ATOMS: atom_id res chain seq x y z
N GLY A 1 -27.96 -2.32 36.96
CA GLY A 1 -28.60 -3.47 36.29
C GLY A 1 -27.55 -4.54 36.09
N LYS A 2 -27.95 -5.81 36.07
CA LYS A 2 -27.09 -6.92 35.65
C LYS A 2 -27.26 -7.10 34.14
N ARG A 3 -26.17 -7.34 33.41
CA ARG A 3 -26.22 -7.65 31.97
C ARG A 3 -26.75 -9.07 31.74
N PRO A 4 -27.27 -9.40 30.54
CA PRO A 4 -27.81 -10.73 30.25
C PRO A 4 -26.81 -11.88 30.46
N ASP A 5 -25.52 -11.60 30.29
CA ASP A 5 -24.42 -12.56 30.48
C ASP A 5 -23.72 -12.43 31.85
N GLY A 6 -24.24 -11.61 32.75
CA GLY A 6 -23.71 -11.44 34.11
C GLY A 6 -22.51 -10.52 34.25
N ARG A 7 -21.93 -10.00 33.16
CA ARG A 7 -20.78 -9.07 33.19
C ARG A 7 -21.11 -7.74 33.87
N ALA A 8 -20.07 -7.08 34.38
CA ALA A 8 -20.14 -5.69 34.75
C ALA A 8 -20.33 -4.78 33.51
N LEU A 9 -20.72 -3.53 33.75
CA LEU A 9 -21.01 -2.57 32.68
C LEU A 9 -19.76 -2.17 31.90
N ASP A 10 -18.58 -2.20 32.54
CA ASP A 10 -17.31 -1.82 31.93
C ASP A 10 -16.43 -3.01 31.51
N GLU A 11 -16.92 -4.23 31.68
CA GLU A 11 -16.19 -5.47 31.45
C GLU A 11 -16.27 -5.94 29.98
N LEU A 12 -15.12 -6.29 29.39
CA LEU A 12 -14.99 -6.92 28.07
C LEU A 12 -15.40 -8.40 28.11
N ARG A 13 -15.85 -8.96 26.98
CA ARG A 13 -15.89 -10.42 26.81
C ARG A 13 -14.46 -10.97 26.72
N GLU A 14 -14.31 -12.26 26.98
CA GLU A 14 -13.05 -12.97 26.81
C GLU A 14 -12.50 -12.80 25.38
N ILE A 15 -11.22 -12.48 25.27
CA ILE A 15 -10.52 -12.27 23.99
C ILE A 15 -9.49 -13.36 23.79
N SER A 16 -9.52 -13.99 22.61
CA SER A 16 -8.47 -14.86 22.11
C SER A 16 -8.02 -14.37 20.73
N VAL A 17 -6.72 -14.48 20.49
CA VAL A 17 -6.06 -13.95 19.30
C VAL A 17 -5.08 -14.99 18.80
N GLU A 18 -5.17 -15.32 17.52
CA GLU A 18 -4.24 -16.19 16.82
C GLU A 18 -3.79 -15.51 15.52
N ILE A 19 -2.55 -15.74 15.11
CA ILE A 19 -1.98 -15.27 13.84
C ILE A 19 -1.43 -16.47 13.05
N ASP A 20 -1.17 -16.29 11.76
CA ASP A 20 -0.65 -17.34 10.86
C ASP A 20 -1.51 -18.62 10.84
N VAL A 21 -2.82 -18.46 10.84
CA VAL A 21 -3.77 -19.58 10.81
C VAL A 21 -3.53 -20.48 9.58
N PHE A 22 -3.06 -19.90 8.47
CA PHE A 22 -2.65 -20.64 7.28
C PHE A 22 -1.31 -20.14 6.74
N GLU A 23 -0.46 -21.08 6.33
CA GLU A 23 0.93 -20.83 5.90
C GLU A 23 1.04 -19.98 4.62
N ARG A 24 0.12 -20.14 3.67
CA ARG A 24 0.24 -19.52 2.32
C ARG A 24 -0.23 -18.07 2.25
N LEU A 25 -0.95 -17.59 3.26
CA LEU A 25 -1.46 -16.21 3.25
C LEU A 25 -0.31 -15.24 3.53
N HIS A 26 -0.35 -14.05 2.93
CA HIS A 26 0.72 -13.07 3.18
C HIS A 26 0.69 -12.60 4.64
N GLY A 27 -0.50 -12.51 5.23
CA GLY A 27 -0.72 -12.36 6.66
C GLY A 27 -2.12 -12.86 7.01
N SER A 28 -2.30 -13.36 8.23
CA SER A 28 -3.62 -13.80 8.69
C SER A 28 -3.76 -13.68 10.19
N ALA A 29 -4.99 -13.47 10.64
CA ALA A 29 -5.32 -13.41 12.06
C ALA A 29 -6.75 -13.89 12.32
N LEU A 30 -6.92 -14.64 13.41
CA LEU A 30 -8.21 -14.99 13.96
C LEU A 30 -8.40 -14.22 15.26
N PHE A 31 -9.28 -13.23 15.24
CA PHE A 31 -9.63 -12.45 16.40
C PHE A 31 -11.00 -12.91 16.91
N LYS A 32 -11.06 -13.36 18.17
CA LYS A 32 -12.30 -13.77 18.83
C LYS A 32 -12.51 -12.98 20.11
N ARG A 33 -13.71 -12.41 20.26
CA ARG A 33 -14.18 -11.71 21.46
C ARG A 33 -15.55 -12.25 21.86
N GLY A 34 -15.59 -13.07 22.90
CA GLY A 34 -16.74 -13.91 23.24
C GLY A 34 -17.21 -14.74 22.05
N ASN A 35 -18.46 -14.57 21.64
CA ASN A 35 -19.07 -15.25 20.48
C ASN A 35 -18.99 -14.41 19.18
N THR A 36 -18.11 -13.42 19.11
CA THR A 36 -17.79 -12.73 17.86
C THR A 36 -16.40 -13.14 17.40
N GLN A 37 -16.30 -13.67 16.18
CA GLN A 37 -15.04 -14.15 15.61
C GLN A 37 -14.89 -13.64 14.19
N ALA A 38 -13.77 -12.97 13.93
CA ALA A 38 -13.38 -12.47 12.62
C ALA A 38 -12.05 -13.11 12.21
N PHE A 39 -12.05 -13.73 11.03
CA PHE A 39 -10.84 -14.22 10.38
C PHE A 39 -10.42 -13.21 9.31
N SER A 40 -9.33 -12.50 9.54
CA SER A 40 -8.81 -11.48 8.65
C SER A 40 -7.60 -12.01 7.89
N THR A 41 -7.59 -11.79 6.58
CA THR A 41 -6.51 -12.23 5.68
C THR A 41 -5.95 -11.03 4.93
N LEU A 42 -4.63 -10.97 4.82
CA LEU A 42 -3.90 -9.96 4.07
C LEU A 42 -3.43 -10.55 2.75
N THR A 43 -3.57 -9.77 1.69
CA THR A 43 -2.94 -9.98 0.38
C THR A 43 -2.24 -8.68 -0.03
N LEU A 44 -1.03 -8.84 -0.56
CA LEU A 44 -0.17 -7.76 -1.06
C LEU A 44 -0.06 -7.94 -2.57
N GLY A 45 -0.38 -6.89 -3.32
CA GLY A 45 -0.31 -6.83 -4.78
C GLY A 45 0.68 -5.78 -5.27
N SER A 46 0.91 -5.74 -6.58
CA SER A 46 1.72 -4.69 -7.21
C SER A 46 1.04 -3.32 -7.09
N PRO A 47 1.76 -2.21 -7.33
CA PRO A 47 1.14 -0.88 -7.45
C PRO A 47 0.04 -0.81 -8.52
N GLY A 48 0.14 -1.62 -9.58
CA GLY A 48 -0.88 -1.71 -10.62
C GLY A 48 -2.20 -2.36 -10.17
N ASP A 49 -2.21 -3.14 -9.08
CA ASP A 49 -3.41 -3.83 -8.57
C ASP A 49 -4.39 -2.90 -7.81
N GLU A 50 -4.11 -1.58 -7.77
CA GLU A 50 -4.99 -0.59 -7.15
C GLU A 50 -6.39 -0.61 -7.77
N GLN A 51 -7.41 -0.50 -6.92
CA GLN A 51 -8.79 -0.48 -7.40
C GLN A 51 -9.09 0.88 -8.04
N MET A 52 -9.46 0.89 -9.32
CA MET A 52 -10.01 2.09 -9.96
C MET A 52 -11.41 2.38 -9.42
N ILE A 53 -11.61 3.62 -8.97
CA ILE A 53 -12.89 4.15 -8.54
C ILE A 53 -13.32 5.19 -9.57
N ASP A 54 -14.45 4.95 -10.20
CA ASP A 54 -15.09 5.87 -11.14
C ASP A 54 -16.50 6.19 -10.63
N GLN A 55 -16.59 7.25 -9.83
CA GLN A 55 -17.82 7.74 -9.24
C GLN A 55 -18.03 9.20 -9.63
N MET A 56 -19.26 9.70 -9.46
CA MET A 56 -19.62 11.08 -9.80
C MET A 56 -18.75 12.12 -9.07
N GLU A 57 -18.40 11.87 -7.81
CA GLU A 57 -17.66 12.82 -6.96
C GLU A 57 -16.16 12.52 -6.89
N TYR A 58 -15.74 11.32 -7.28
CA TYR A 58 -14.36 10.88 -7.15
C TYR A 58 -13.98 9.93 -8.29
N GLN A 59 -12.94 10.32 -9.01
CA GLN A 59 -12.24 9.47 -9.96
C GLN A 59 -10.80 9.32 -9.50
N GLY A 60 -10.36 8.10 -9.23
CA GLY A 60 -9.03 7.85 -8.71
C GLY A 60 -8.74 6.38 -8.45
N LYS A 61 -7.60 6.14 -7.80
CA LYS A 61 -7.14 4.79 -7.46
C LYS A 61 -7.15 4.59 -5.95
N LYS A 62 -7.54 3.40 -5.53
CA LYS A 62 -7.62 3.00 -4.13
C LYS A 62 -6.61 1.89 -3.84
N ARG A 63 -5.59 2.25 -3.06
CA ARG A 63 -4.47 1.37 -2.68
C ARG A 63 -4.78 0.44 -1.52
N PHE A 64 -5.52 0.92 -0.54
CA PHE A 64 -5.93 0.12 0.61
C PHE A 64 -7.39 -0.29 0.46
N ILE A 65 -7.64 -1.60 0.42
CA ILE A 65 -8.95 -2.20 0.16
C ILE A 65 -9.30 -3.10 1.33
N HIS A 66 -10.39 -2.80 2.02
CA HIS A 66 -10.96 -3.69 3.02
C HIS A 66 -12.28 -4.28 2.52
N HIS A 67 -12.34 -5.61 2.46
CA HIS A 67 -13.57 -6.33 2.22
C HIS A 67 -14.03 -7.01 3.50
N TYR A 68 -15.33 -6.93 3.74
CA TYR A 68 -15.99 -7.50 4.90
C TYR A 68 -17.09 -8.43 4.41
N ASN A 69 -17.10 -9.66 4.92
CA ASN A 69 -18.05 -10.69 4.56
C ASN A 69 -18.77 -11.21 5.81
N PHE A 70 -20.09 -11.26 5.74
CA PHE A 70 -20.95 -11.75 6.81
C PHE A 70 -21.79 -12.94 6.34
N PRO A 71 -21.21 -14.14 6.32
CA PRO A 71 -21.93 -15.32 5.85
C PRO A 71 -23.08 -15.69 6.81
N PRO A 72 -24.19 -16.27 6.31
CA PRO A 72 -25.37 -16.59 7.13
C PRO A 72 -25.09 -17.52 8.31
N PHE A 73 -24.14 -18.45 8.14
CA PHE A 73 -23.76 -19.38 9.21
C PHE A 73 -23.16 -18.67 10.43
N SER A 74 -22.64 -17.44 10.27
CA SER A 74 -22.03 -16.67 11.38
C SER A 74 -23.01 -16.35 12.51
N VAL A 75 -24.32 -16.38 12.21
CA VAL A 75 -25.41 -16.22 13.17
C VAL A 75 -26.27 -17.47 13.29
N GLY A 76 -25.84 -18.60 12.72
CA GLY A 76 -26.58 -19.86 12.72
C GLY A 76 -27.80 -19.87 11.78
N GLU A 77 -27.86 -18.98 10.81
CA GLU A 77 -28.96 -18.90 9.85
C GLU A 77 -28.61 -19.55 8.50
N ILE A 78 -29.64 -19.92 7.74
CA ILE A 78 -29.50 -20.45 6.37
C ILE A 78 -30.08 -19.42 5.40
N LYS A 79 -29.22 -18.84 4.55
CA LYS A 79 -29.63 -17.93 3.46
C LYS A 79 -28.78 -18.19 2.22
N PRO A 80 -29.28 -17.87 1.01
CA PRO A 80 -28.48 -17.96 -0.21
C PRO A 80 -27.26 -17.03 -0.15
N MET A 81 -26.08 -17.54 -0.52
CA MET A 81 -24.89 -16.72 -0.69
C MET A 81 -25.03 -15.87 -1.95
N ARG A 82 -25.20 -14.56 -1.77
CA ARG A 82 -25.21 -13.53 -2.84
C ARG A 82 -24.01 -12.60 -2.64
N GLY A 83 -23.92 -11.55 -3.46
CA GLY A 83 -22.97 -10.45 -3.23
C GLY A 83 -23.18 -9.75 -1.88
N PRO A 84 -22.22 -8.92 -1.45
CA PRO A 84 -22.26 -8.24 -0.15
C PRO A 84 -23.48 -7.33 -0.03
N SER A 85 -24.11 -7.35 1.14
CA SER A 85 -25.22 -6.46 1.46
C SER A 85 -24.74 -5.03 1.72
N ARG A 86 -25.67 -4.07 1.79
CA ARG A 86 -25.34 -2.68 2.19
C ARG A 86 -24.67 -2.62 3.56
N ARG A 87 -25.08 -3.49 4.50
CA ARG A 87 -24.47 -3.55 5.84
C ARG A 87 -23.05 -4.08 5.76
N ASP A 88 -22.79 -5.07 4.92
CA ASP A 88 -21.44 -5.64 4.75
C ASP A 88 -20.49 -4.59 4.18
N ILE A 89 -20.93 -3.87 3.14
CA ILE A 89 -20.17 -2.75 2.56
C ILE A 89 -19.95 -1.65 3.62
N GLY A 90 -20.98 -1.28 4.38
CA GLY A 90 -20.87 -0.25 5.42
C GLY A 90 -19.92 -0.64 6.57
N HIS A 91 -19.94 -1.89 7.01
CA HIS A 91 -19.01 -2.39 8.01
C HIS A 91 -17.57 -2.48 7.49
N GLY A 92 -17.39 -2.92 6.24
CA GLY A 92 -16.10 -2.89 5.56
C GLY A 92 -15.54 -1.48 5.48
N ALA A 93 -16.34 -0.52 5.01
CA ALA A 93 -15.94 0.89 4.91
C ALA A 93 -15.59 1.51 6.28
N LEU A 94 -16.32 1.16 7.35
CA LEU A 94 -15.99 1.62 8.71
C LEU A 94 -14.63 1.07 9.17
N ALA A 95 -14.37 -0.22 8.96
CA ALA A 95 -13.10 -0.84 9.32
C ALA A 95 -11.96 -0.28 8.47
N GLU A 96 -12.19 -0.10 7.17
CA GLU A 96 -11.25 0.50 6.23
C GLU A 96 -10.84 1.90 6.67
N LYS A 97 -11.82 2.79 6.91
CA LYS A 97 -11.57 4.17 7.35
C LYS A 97 -10.77 4.22 8.65
N ALA A 98 -11.04 3.29 9.57
CA ALA A 98 -10.29 3.20 10.82
C ALA A 98 -8.84 2.73 10.63
N LEU A 99 -8.58 1.86 9.65
CA LEU A 99 -7.25 1.29 9.39
C LEU A 99 -6.43 2.16 8.43
N GLU A 100 -7.06 2.90 7.51
CA GLU A 100 -6.38 3.75 6.54
C GLU A 100 -5.41 4.75 7.22
N ALA A 101 -5.80 5.28 8.39
CA ALA A 101 -4.98 6.18 9.19
C ALA A 101 -3.66 5.57 9.70
N ILE A 102 -3.53 4.24 9.74
CA ILE A 102 -2.31 3.52 10.16
C ILE A 102 -1.54 2.90 9.01
N ILE A 103 -2.07 2.94 7.79
CA ILE A 103 -1.40 2.42 6.60
C ILE A 103 -0.20 3.31 6.23
N PRO A 104 0.99 2.74 5.95
CA PRO A 104 2.15 3.51 5.53
C PRO A 104 1.94 4.18 4.16
N PRO A 105 2.62 5.31 3.91
CA PRO A 105 2.61 5.98 2.62
C PRO A 105 3.18 5.08 1.51
N LYS A 106 2.83 5.37 0.25
CA LYS A 106 3.22 4.54 -0.92
C LYS A 106 4.73 4.49 -1.11
N GLU A 107 5.43 5.58 -0.79
CA GLU A 107 6.87 5.72 -0.92
C GLU A 107 7.64 4.79 0.04
N GLU A 108 7.07 4.55 1.22
CA GLU A 108 7.65 3.65 2.23
C GLU A 108 7.27 2.19 1.96
N PHE A 109 6.04 1.96 1.50
CA PHE A 109 5.51 0.62 1.29
C PHE A 109 4.71 0.53 -0.02
N PRO A 110 5.37 0.31 -1.17
CA PRO A 110 4.74 0.45 -2.49
C PRO A 110 3.87 -0.75 -2.90
N TYR A 111 3.05 -1.27 -1.99
CA TYR A 111 2.15 -2.40 -2.26
C TYR A 111 0.71 -1.92 -2.31
N THR A 112 -0.10 -2.54 -3.17
CA THR A 112 -1.55 -2.56 -3.00
C THR A 112 -1.89 -3.51 -1.85
N ILE A 113 -2.70 -3.05 -0.91
CA ILE A 113 -3.00 -3.78 0.33
C ILE A 113 -4.47 -4.15 0.31
N ARG A 114 -4.77 -5.45 0.26
CA ARG A 114 -6.12 -5.97 0.39
C ARG A 114 -6.23 -6.76 1.69
N VAL A 115 -7.22 -6.40 2.50
CA VAL A 115 -7.59 -7.17 3.68
C VAL A 115 -9.03 -7.67 3.53
N VAL A 116 -9.26 -8.96 3.74
CA VAL A 116 -10.60 -9.56 3.75
C VAL A 116 -10.89 -10.07 5.15
N SER A 117 -11.97 -9.59 5.76
CA SER A 117 -12.45 -10.08 7.06
C SER A 117 -13.69 -10.95 6.88
N GLU A 118 -13.53 -12.24 7.13
CA GLU A 118 -14.58 -13.25 7.13
C GLU A 118 -15.13 -13.41 8.55
N ILE A 119 -16.41 -13.12 8.76
CA ILE A 119 -17.03 -13.28 10.07
C ILE A 119 -17.49 -14.73 10.24
N LEU A 120 -16.84 -15.45 11.15
CA LEU A 120 -17.13 -16.86 11.42
C LEU A 120 -18.21 -17.04 12.48
N SER A 121 -18.34 -16.08 13.38
CA SER A 121 -19.39 -16.03 14.40
C SER A 121 -19.67 -14.58 14.79
N SER A 122 -20.91 -14.23 15.12
CA SER A 122 -21.25 -12.85 15.52
C SER A 122 -22.31 -12.82 16.61
N ASN A 123 -21.94 -12.26 17.76
CA ASN A 123 -22.87 -11.87 18.83
C ASN A 123 -22.57 -10.46 19.36
N GLY A 124 -21.93 -9.60 18.57
CA GLY A 124 -21.62 -8.23 18.96
C GLY A 124 -20.48 -7.64 18.14
N SER A 125 -20.77 -6.52 17.48
CA SER A 125 -19.86 -5.72 16.67
C SER A 125 -18.73 -6.48 15.99
N SER A 126 -19.10 -7.31 15.01
CA SER A 126 -18.17 -7.96 14.10
C SER A 126 -17.33 -6.96 13.30
N SER A 127 -17.83 -5.75 13.04
CA SER A 127 -17.05 -4.69 12.39
C SER A 127 -15.83 -4.25 13.22
N MET A 128 -15.97 -4.17 14.54
CA MET A 128 -14.84 -3.86 15.42
C MET A 128 -13.89 -5.05 15.59
N ALA A 129 -14.40 -6.29 15.57
CA ALA A 129 -13.56 -7.47 15.48
C ALA A 129 -12.74 -7.49 14.18
N SER A 130 -13.31 -7.04 13.05
CA SER A 130 -12.58 -6.89 11.78
C SER A 130 -11.46 -5.87 11.85
N VAL A 131 -11.61 -4.75 12.56
CA VAL A 131 -10.51 -3.79 12.78
C VAL A 131 -9.37 -4.46 13.53
N CYS A 132 -9.67 -5.15 14.64
CA CYS A 132 -8.67 -5.85 15.44
C CYS A 132 -7.95 -6.94 14.63
N GLY A 133 -8.72 -7.83 13.97
CA GLY A 133 -8.18 -8.90 13.12
C GLY A 133 -7.35 -8.37 11.95
N SER A 134 -7.80 -7.28 11.31
CA SER A 134 -7.05 -6.67 10.20
C SER A 134 -5.75 -6.04 10.67
N SER A 135 -5.76 -5.35 11.83
CA SER A 135 -4.52 -4.80 12.41
C SER A 135 -3.51 -5.90 12.71
N LEU A 136 -3.95 -7.06 13.21
CA LEU A 136 -3.10 -8.23 13.43
C LEU A 136 -2.58 -8.81 12.11
N ALA A 137 -3.45 -9.00 11.11
CA ALA A 137 -3.06 -9.55 9.81
C ALA A 137 -2.05 -8.65 9.07
N LEU A 138 -2.20 -7.33 9.17
CA LEU A 138 -1.25 -6.34 8.65
C LEU A 138 0.13 -6.51 9.30
N MET A 139 0.20 -6.61 10.63
CA MET A 139 1.47 -6.82 11.33
C MET A 139 2.09 -8.19 11.01
N ALA A 140 1.28 -9.25 11.02
CA ALA A 140 1.73 -10.60 10.72
C ALA A 140 2.29 -10.72 9.29
N GLY A 141 1.75 -9.97 8.34
CA GLY A 141 2.28 -9.91 6.98
C GLY A 141 3.40 -8.91 6.74
N GLY A 142 3.90 -8.24 7.78
CA GLY A 142 5.04 -7.32 7.69
C GLY A 142 4.71 -5.96 7.08
N VAL A 143 3.44 -5.55 7.07
CA VAL A 143 3.09 -4.18 6.68
C VAL A 143 3.57 -3.22 7.77
N PRO A 144 4.41 -2.21 7.46
CA PRO A 144 4.99 -1.30 8.46
C PRO A 144 3.95 -0.26 8.92
N ILE A 145 2.88 -0.73 9.57
CA ILE A 145 1.89 0.15 10.19
C ILE A 145 2.52 0.89 11.36
N LYS A 146 2.19 2.17 11.51
CA LYS A 146 2.78 3.03 12.56
C LYS A 146 2.51 2.49 13.97
N ARG A 147 1.28 2.04 14.21
CA ARG A 147 0.78 1.49 15.48
C ARG A 147 -0.41 0.56 15.21
N PRO A 148 -0.61 -0.51 16.01
CA PRO A 148 -1.81 -1.32 15.91
C PRO A 148 -3.06 -0.51 16.26
N ALA A 149 -4.17 -0.86 15.62
CA ALA A 149 -5.48 -0.31 15.92
C ALA A 149 -6.42 -1.39 16.46
N ALA A 150 -7.27 -1.02 17.41
CA ALA A 150 -8.32 -1.87 17.93
C ALA A 150 -9.67 -1.16 17.89
N GLY A 151 -10.75 -1.94 17.87
CA GLY A 151 -12.12 -1.46 17.86
C GLY A 151 -12.93 -1.97 19.04
N ILE A 152 -13.82 -1.14 19.56
CA ILE A 152 -14.79 -1.49 20.58
C ILE A 152 -16.18 -0.94 20.23
N ALA A 153 -17.22 -1.70 20.59
CA ALA A 153 -18.60 -1.23 20.53
C ALA A 153 -19.14 -0.97 21.93
N MET A 154 -19.79 0.16 22.08
CA MET A 154 -20.31 0.70 23.32
C MET A 154 -21.82 0.89 23.17
N GLY A 155 -22.56 0.65 24.24
CA GLY A 155 -24.00 0.89 24.29
C GLY A 155 -24.38 1.93 25.30
N LEU A 156 -25.56 2.52 25.12
CA LEU A 156 -26.23 3.34 26.12
C LEU A 156 -27.59 2.74 26.45
N MET A 157 -27.92 2.72 27.74
CA MET A 157 -29.28 2.46 28.23
C MET A 157 -29.70 3.67 29.05
N MET A 158 -30.82 4.29 28.71
CA MET A 158 -31.35 5.50 29.34
C MET A 158 -32.82 5.29 29.73
N ASP A 159 -33.15 5.62 30.98
CA ASP A 159 -34.54 5.61 31.43
C ASP A 159 -35.27 6.91 31.07
N LYS A 160 -36.60 6.90 31.19
CA LYS A 160 -37.44 8.09 30.94
C LYS A 160 -37.17 9.26 31.88
N LYS A 161 -36.42 9.05 32.97
CA LYS A 161 -36.04 10.09 33.94
C LYS A 161 -34.66 10.69 33.62
N GLY A 162 -33.98 10.22 32.58
CA GLY A 162 -32.66 10.68 32.16
C GLY A 162 -31.50 9.98 32.88
N ASN A 163 -31.74 8.96 33.70
CA ASN A 163 -30.66 8.16 34.25
C ASN A 163 -30.12 7.23 33.17
N TYR A 164 -28.80 7.15 33.04
CA TYR A 164 -28.18 6.35 32.00
C TYR A 164 -27.10 5.41 32.52
N LYS A 165 -26.79 4.40 31.71
CA LYS A 165 -25.67 3.47 31.88
C LYS A 165 -24.98 3.24 30.54
N VAL A 166 -23.66 3.33 30.56
CA VAL A 166 -22.80 3.00 29.41
C VAL A 166 -22.36 1.54 29.52
N LEU A 167 -22.46 0.81 28.42
CA LEU A 167 -22.10 -0.60 28.33
C LEU A 167 -20.85 -0.77 27.46
N THR A 168 -19.83 -1.44 27.99
CA THR A 168 -18.65 -1.88 27.25
C THR A 168 -18.92 -3.20 26.54
N ASP A 169 -18.47 -3.31 25.28
CA ASP A 169 -18.48 -4.54 24.50
C ASP A 169 -19.88 -5.17 24.41
N ILE A 170 -20.79 -4.42 23.81
CA ILE A 170 -22.19 -4.81 23.73
C ILE A 170 -22.41 -6.05 22.87
N GLN A 171 -23.43 -6.81 23.27
CA GLN A 171 -23.96 -7.94 22.52
C GLN A 171 -25.10 -7.52 21.58
N GLY A 172 -25.47 -8.40 20.66
CA GLY A 172 -26.60 -8.16 19.75
C GLY A 172 -27.90 -7.73 20.46
N PRO A 173 -28.34 -8.42 21.54
CA PRO A 173 -29.50 -7.99 22.31
C PRO A 173 -29.34 -6.63 23.00
N GLU A 174 -28.13 -6.29 23.45
CA GLU A 174 -27.85 -5.02 24.13
C GLU A 174 -27.83 -3.84 23.15
N ASP A 175 -27.41 -4.05 21.90
CA ASP A 175 -27.64 -3.09 20.82
C ASP A 175 -29.14 -2.98 20.52
N HIS A 176 -29.81 -4.10 20.25
CA HIS A 176 -31.22 -4.10 19.83
C HIS A 176 -32.13 -3.34 20.81
N HIS A 177 -31.90 -3.50 22.12
CA HIS A 177 -32.65 -2.82 23.17
C HIS A 177 -32.00 -1.55 23.72
N GLY A 178 -30.79 -1.21 23.28
CA GLY A 178 -30.06 -0.03 23.72
C GLY A 178 -30.45 1.22 22.94
N ASP A 179 -30.28 2.38 23.58
CA ASP A 179 -30.68 3.70 23.11
C ASP A 179 -29.62 4.39 22.22
N MET A 180 -28.38 3.90 22.26
CA MET A 180 -27.29 4.33 21.39
C MET A 180 -26.30 3.18 21.19
N ASP A 181 -25.83 3.00 19.96
CA ASP A 181 -24.67 2.17 19.61
C ASP A 181 -23.54 3.10 19.17
N LEU A 182 -22.38 2.95 19.81
CA LEU A 182 -21.19 3.74 19.54
C LEU A 182 -20.01 2.81 19.28
N LYS A 183 -19.50 2.83 18.04
CA LYS A 183 -18.31 2.09 17.63
C LYS A 183 -17.12 3.02 17.59
N VAL A 184 -16.06 2.68 18.32
CA VAL A 184 -14.84 3.48 18.42
C VAL A 184 -13.64 2.61 18.06
N ALA A 185 -12.89 3.04 17.05
CA ALA A 185 -11.66 2.40 16.61
C ALA A 185 -10.47 3.38 16.71
N GLY A 186 -9.28 2.86 16.95
CA GLY A 186 -8.07 3.67 17.02
C GLY A 186 -6.88 2.99 17.68
N THR A 187 -5.83 3.78 17.86
CA THR A 187 -4.54 3.34 18.40
C THR A 187 -4.40 3.74 19.88
N SER A 188 -3.23 3.52 20.46
CA SER A 188 -2.88 4.05 21.79
C SER A 188 -2.94 5.58 21.85
N GLU A 189 -2.68 6.27 20.74
CA GLU A 189 -2.53 7.73 20.67
C GLU A 189 -3.82 8.47 20.33
N GLY A 190 -4.79 7.81 19.67
CA GLY A 190 -5.93 8.53 19.13
C GLY A 190 -7.02 7.65 18.54
N VAL A 191 -8.15 8.28 18.20
CA VAL A 191 -9.25 7.66 17.47
C VAL A 191 -8.99 7.77 15.98
N THR A 192 -9.16 6.69 15.24
CA THR A 192 -9.02 6.65 13.77
C THR A 192 -10.34 6.44 13.05
N GLY A 193 -11.32 5.83 13.73
CA GLY A 193 -12.67 5.63 13.19
C GLY A 193 -13.71 5.74 14.30
N LEU A 194 -14.84 6.36 13.98
CA LEU A 194 -15.96 6.51 14.88
C LEU A 194 -17.27 6.41 14.09
N GLN A 195 -18.21 5.63 14.59
CA GLN A 195 -19.58 5.56 14.11
C GLN A 195 -20.51 5.55 15.31
N MET A 196 -21.59 6.32 15.22
CA MET A 196 -22.58 6.43 16.29
C MET A 196 -23.97 6.41 15.68
N ASP A 197 -24.81 5.50 16.19
CA ASP A 197 -26.23 5.41 15.86
C ASP A 197 -27.03 5.68 17.13
N VAL A 198 -27.73 6.82 17.16
CA VAL A 198 -28.53 7.28 18.30
C VAL A 198 -30.00 6.99 18.01
N LYS A 199 -30.71 6.36 18.95
CA LYS A 199 -32.13 5.97 18.79
C LYS A 199 -33.09 6.84 19.60
N ILE A 200 -32.56 7.71 20.47
CA ILE A 200 -33.34 8.59 21.34
C ILE A 200 -32.83 10.03 21.32
N GLU A 201 -33.68 10.96 21.73
CA GLU A 201 -33.24 12.33 22.08
C GLU A 201 -32.63 12.35 23.50
N GLY A 202 -31.87 13.40 23.83
CA GLY A 202 -31.35 13.61 25.19
C GLY A 202 -29.93 13.07 25.45
N VAL A 203 -29.20 12.63 24.41
CA VAL A 203 -27.77 12.31 24.54
C VAL A 203 -26.97 13.61 24.74
N THR A 204 -26.53 13.86 25.97
CA THR A 204 -25.76 15.05 26.34
C THR A 204 -24.26 14.89 26.05
N LEU A 205 -23.53 16.01 25.96
CA LEU A 205 -22.07 15.98 25.85
C LEU A 205 -21.39 15.24 27.01
N GLN A 206 -21.99 15.26 28.21
CA GLN A 206 -21.46 14.53 29.36
C GLN A 206 -21.53 13.02 29.13
N ILE A 207 -22.66 12.51 28.63
CA ILE A 207 -22.83 11.09 28.30
C ILE A 207 -21.79 10.66 27.25
N LEU A 208 -21.53 11.49 26.24
CA LEU A 208 -20.51 11.20 25.23
C LEU A 208 -19.10 11.16 25.82
N LYS A 209 -18.76 12.09 26.72
CA LYS A 209 -17.46 12.08 27.42
C LYS A 209 -17.27 10.78 28.22
N ASP A 210 -18.29 10.35 28.94
CA ASP A 210 -18.24 9.14 29.75
C ASP A 210 -18.14 7.90 28.86
N ALA A 211 -18.90 7.86 27.76
CA ALA A 211 -18.81 6.81 26.75
C ALA A 211 -17.42 6.72 26.10
N PHE A 212 -16.82 7.85 25.72
CA PHE A 212 -15.47 7.87 25.13
C PHE A 212 -14.37 7.52 26.12
N ALA A 213 -14.48 7.94 27.38
CA ALA A 213 -13.53 7.57 28.42
C ALA A 213 -13.54 6.04 28.64
N GLN A 214 -14.73 5.46 28.73
CA GLN A 214 -14.89 4.01 28.89
C GLN A 214 -14.45 3.24 27.63
N ALA A 215 -14.76 3.75 26.44
CA ALA A 215 -14.31 3.18 25.17
C ALA A 215 -12.77 3.20 25.05
N LYS A 216 -12.11 4.28 25.48
CA LYS A 216 -10.65 4.39 25.49
C LYS A 216 -10.03 3.31 26.38
N LYS A 217 -10.53 3.13 27.61
CA LYS A 217 -10.08 2.09 28.54
C LYS A 217 -10.19 0.70 27.89
N ALA A 218 -11.36 0.36 27.39
CA ALA A 218 -11.62 -0.93 26.76
C ALA A 218 -10.77 -1.17 25.50
N ARG A 219 -10.56 -0.14 24.67
CA ARG A 219 -9.72 -0.24 23.47
C ARG A 219 -8.26 -0.49 23.81
N LEU A 220 -7.73 0.15 24.85
CA LEU A 220 -6.36 -0.07 25.30
C LEU A 220 -6.17 -1.49 25.84
N GLU A 221 -7.14 -2.01 26.59
CA GLU A 221 -7.12 -3.40 27.07
C GLU A 221 -7.14 -4.42 25.90
N ILE A 222 -7.91 -4.15 24.84
CA ILE A 222 -7.88 -4.97 23.62
C ILE A 222 -6.51 -4.89 22.94
N LEU A 223 -5.93 -3.69 22.86
CA LEU A 223 -4.59 -3.50 22.28
C LEU A 223 -3.52 -4.28 23.06
N GLU A 224 -3.60 -4.34 24.39
CA GLU A 224 -2.70 -5.16 25.21
C GLU A 224 -2.81 -6.65 24.85
N LYS A 225 -4.01 -7.17 24.60
CA LYS A 225 -4.21 -8.56 24.15
C LYS A 225 -3.63 -8.80 22.75
N ILE A 226 -3.75 -7.82 21.86
CA ILE A 226 -3.17 -7.86 20.51
C ILE A 226 -1.63 -7.87 20.58
N THR A 227 -1.05 -6.93 21.35
CA THR A 227 0.41 -6.77 21.43
C THR A 227 1.09 -7.90 22.20
N ALA A 228 0.36 -8.59 23.08
CA ALA A 228 0.83 -9.81 23.73
C ALA A 228 1.07 -10.97 22.74
N VAL A 229 0.35 -11.01 21.62
CA VAL A 229 0.56 -12.02 20.55
C VAL A 229 1.59 -11.56 19.54
N ILE A 230 1.56 -10.29 19.15
CA ILE A 230 2.52 -9.70 18.20
C ILE A 230 2.81 -8.25 18.58
N SER A 231 4.05 -7.98 19.00
CA SER A 231 4.44 -6.67 19.55
C SER A 231 4.47 -5.55 18.51
N GLY A 232 4.53 -5.90 17.22
CA GLY A 232 4.55 -4.95 16.09
C GLY A 232 4.67 -5.69 14.75
N PRO A 233 4.74 -4.95 13.63
CA PRO A 233 4.94 -5.55 12.32
C PRO A 233 6.20 -6.44 12.26
N ARG A 234 6.11 -7.56 11.54
CA ARG A 234 7.32 -8.33 11.20
C ARG A 234 8.30 -7.48 10.39
N THR A 235 9.58 -7.72 10.60
CA THR A 235 10.66 -7.08 9.84
C THR A 235 10.73 -7.59 8.40
N GLU A 236 10.35 -8.84 8.18
CA GLU A 236 10.34 -9.48 6.87
C GLU A 236 8.89 -9.73 6.42
N LEU A 237 8.64 -9.55 5.12
CA LEU A 237 7.39 -9.92 4.48
C LEU A 237 7.27 -11.45 4.39
N SER A 238 6.04 -11.94 4.24
CA SER A 238 5.80 -13.36 3.95
C SER A 238 6.62 -13.84 2.76
N PRO A 239 7.19 -15.05 2.79
CA PRO A 239 7.94 -15.61 1.66
C PRO A 239 7.09 -15.81 0.41
N PHE A 240 5.76 -15.82 0.56
CA PHE A 240 4.80 -15.92 -0.54
C PHE A 240 4.35 -14.56 -1.06
N ALA A 241 4.64 -13.48 -0.35
CA ALA A 241 4.35 -12.14 -0.83
C ALA A 241 5.32 -11.78 -1.97
N PRO A 242 4.83 -11.10 -3.02
CA PRO A 242 5.72 -10.59 -4.06
C PRO A 242 6.67 -9.57 -3.45
N LYS A 243 7.90 -9.49 -3.97
CA LYS A 243 8.87 -8.46 -3.61
C LYS A 243 8.84 -7.36 -4.65
N ILE A 244 8.90 -6.12 -4.17
CA ILE A 244 8.96 -4.93 -5.01
C ILE A 244 10.33 -4.30 -4.91
N VAL A 245 10.99 -4.14 -6.05
CA VAL A 245 12.18 -3.30 -6.18
C VAL A 245 11.75 -1.98 -6.80
N SER A 246 11.93 -0.89 -6.06
CA SER A 246 11.66 0.47 -6.52
C SER A 246 12.95 1.23 -6.81
N PHE A 247 12.94 2.02 -7.87
CA PHE A 247 13.99 2.98 -8.19
C PHE A 247 13.43 4.07 -9.10
N LYS A 248 14.16 5.19 -9.22
CA LYS A 248 13.77 6.32 -10.05
C LYS A 248 14.61 6.39 -11.32
N ILE A 249 13.96 6.66 -12.44
CA ILE A 249 14.58 7.00 -13.72
C ILE A 249 14.22 8.43 -14.10
N ASN A 250 14.93 9.00 -15.07
CA ASN A 250 14.55 10.28 -15.64
C ASN A 250 13.20 10.16 -16.38
N PRO A 251 12.21 11.03 -16.11
CA PRO A 251 10.92 11.04 -16.81
C PRO A 251 11.02 11.02 -18.34
N ASP A 252 12.04 11.68 -18.91
CA ASP A 252 12.25 11.71 -20.37
C ASP A 252 12.56 10.32 -20.97
N LYS A 253 13.02 9.38 -20.13
CA LYS A 253 13.37 8.01 -20.53
C LYS A 253 12.23 7.02 -20.39
N ILE A 254 11.09 7.40 -19.79
CA ILE A 254 9.92 6.53 -19.65
C ILE A 254 9.50 5.98 -21.02
N GLY A 255 9.41 6.85 -22.04
CA GLY A 255 9.05 6.44 -23.40
C GLY A 255 10.00 5.42 -24.02
N ALA A 256 11.30 5.49 -23.70
CA ALA A 256 12.30 4.53 -24.19
C ALA A 256 12.18 3.17 -23.50
N VAL A 257 11.87 3.14 -22.19
CA VAL A 257 11.66 1.90 -21.43
C VAL A 257 10.36 1.20 -21.86
N ILE A 258 9.29 1.96 -22.07
CA ILE A 258 8.01 1.42 -22.57
C ILE A 258 8.18 0.92 -24.01
N GLY A 259 8.84 1.72 -24.84
CA GLY A 259 9.02 1.47 -26.27
C GLY A 259 7.74 1.67 -27.10
N PRO A 260 7.83 1.61 -28.44
CA PRO A 260 6.67 1.81 -29.32
C PRO A 260 5.55 0.81 -29.00
N GLY A 261 4.38 1.33 -28.62
CA GLY A 261 3.20 0.51 -28.26
C GLY A 261 3.41 -0.41 -27.05
N GLY A 262 4.38 -0.13 -26.18
CA GLY A 262 4.68 -0.99 -25.02
C GLY A 262 5.50 -2.24 -25.36
N LYS A 263 6.06 -2.35 -26.57
CA LYS A 263 6.75 -3.56 -27.02
C LYS A 263 7.93 -3.95 -26.13
N ILE A 264 8.73 -2.97 -25.68
CA ILE A 264 9.94 -3.24 -24.89
C ILE A 264 9.55 -3.68 -23.48
N ILE A 265 8.66 -2.95 -22.82
CA ILE A 265 8.19 -3.32 -21.48
C ILE A 265 7.50 -4.69 -21.46
N ASN A 266 6.67 -4.99 -22.47
CA ASN A 266 6.02 -6.29 -22.60
C ASN A 266 7.03 -7.42 -22.83
N GLU A 267 8.11 -7.18 -23.59
CA GLU A 267 9.18 -8.16 -23.78
C GLU A 267 9.92 -8.45 -22.46
N ILE A 268 10.18 -7.42 -21.64
CA ILE A 268 10.80 -7.60 -20.31
C ILE A 268 9.87 -8.42 -19.41
N ILE A 269 8.58 -8.08 -19.37
CA ILE A 269 7.55 -8.78 -18.59
C ILE A 269 7.48 -10.25 -19.01
N GLU A 270 7.41 -10.54 -20.31
CA GLU A 270 7.29 -11.92 -20.83
C GLU A 270 8.52 -12.77 -20.49
N LYS A 271 9.73 -12.21 -20.60
CA LYS A 271 10.97 -12.95 -20.34
C LYS A 271 11.30 -13.11 -18.86
N THR A 272 10.90 -12.17 -18.02
CA THR A 272 11.23 -12.18 -16.59
C THR A 272 10.08 -12.71 -15.72
N GLY A 273 8.84 -12.63 -16.20
CA GLY A 273 7.64 -12.89 -15.40
C GLY A 273 7.40 -11.83 -14.31
N ALA A 274 8.14 -10.72 -14.32
CA ALA A 274 7.94 -9.62 -13.39
C ALA A 274 6.82 -8.69 -13.88
N ILE A 275 6.11 -8.08 -12.95
CA ILE A 275 5.16 -6.99 -13.24
C ILE A 275 5.93 -5.68 -13.09
N ILE A 276 5.84 -4.80 -14.09
CA ILE A 276 6.56 -3.53 -14.12
C ILE A 276 5.55 -2.40 -14.19
N ASP A 277 5.51 -1.56 -13.15
CA ASP A 277 4.70 -0.36 -13.09
C ASP A 277 5.65 0.86 -13.18
N ILE A 278 5.39 1.78 -14.10
CA ILE A 278 6.15 3.03 -14.27
C ILE A 278 5.18 4.20 -14.12
N GLU A 279 5.49 5.09 -13.19
CA GLU A 279 4.74 6.32 -12.94
C GLU A 279 5.31 7.49 -13.76
N ASP A 280 4.48 8.50 -14.02
CA ASP A 280 4.84 9.69 -14.81
C ASP A 280 6.00 10.51 -14.21
N ASP A 281 6.23 10.38 -12.89
CA ASP A 281 7.33 11.03 -12.19
C ASP A 281 8.67 10.31 -12.36
N GLY A 282 8.71 9.19 -13.09
CA GLY A 282 9.88 8.36 -13.31
C GLY A 282 10.10 7.27 -12.26
N SER A 283 9.17 7.08 -11.31
CA SER A 283 9.24 5.97 -10.37
C SER A 283 8.93 4.64 -11.07
N VAL A 284 9.84 3.68 -10.97
CA VAL A 284 9.70 2.33 -11.51
C VAL A 284 9.56 1.35 -10.36
N PHE A 285 8.53 0.52 -10.41
CA PHE A 285 8.27 -0.56 -9.47
C PHE A 285 8.28 -1.90 -10.20
N ILE A 286 9.19 -2.78 -9.81
CA ILE A 286 9.31 -4.12 -10.37
C ILE A 286 8.87 -5.11 -9.31
N THR A 287 7.74 -5.77 -9.55
CA THR A 287 7.10 -6.72 -8.64
C THR A 287 7.33 -8.14 -9.13
N CYS A 288 7.95 -8.99 -8.31
CA CYS A 288 8.15 -10.40 -8.64
C CYS A 288 8.26 -11.27 -7.38
N VAL A 289 7.88 -12.54 -7.49
CA VAL A 289 8.07 -13.53 -6.39
C VAL A 289 9.52 -14.02 -6.36
N ASP A 290 10.17 -14.16 -7.52
CA ASP A 290 11.56 -14.58 -7.63
C ASP A 290 12.52 -13.37 -7.64
N ALA A 291 13.46 -13.36 -6.69
CA ALA A 291 14.47 -12.33 -6.55
C ALA A 291 15.44 -12.26 -7.76
N GLN A 292 15.75 -13.40 -8.38
CA GLN A 292 16.65 -13.43 -9.55
C GLN A 292 15.98 -12.82 -10.79
N ALA A 293 14.71 -13.15 -11.01
CA ALA A 293 13.90 -12.56 -12.06
C ALA A 293 13.74 -11.04 -11.88
N ALA A 294 13.47 -10.60 -10.65
CA ALA A 294 13.39 -9.17 -10.32
C ALA A 294 14.70 -8.43 -10.67
N GLN A 295 15.85 -8.98 -10.27
CA GLN A 295 17.15 -8.34 -10.53
C GLN A 295 17.44 -8.21 -12.03
N LYS A 296 17.11 -9.23 -12.83
CA LYS A 296 17.25 -9.18 -14.29
C LYS A 296 16.38 -8.07 -14.91
N ALA A 297 15.14 -7.95 -14.47
CA ALA A 297 14.25 -6.88 -14.93
C ALA A 297 14.78 -5.49 -14.54
N VAL A 298 15.27 -5.33 -13.30
CA VAL A 298 15.89 -4.09 -12.82
C VAL A 298 17.09 -3.70 -13.67
N GLU A 299 18.01 -4.63 -13.94
CA GLU A 299 19.18 -4.37 -14.77
C GLU A 299 18.80 -4.01 -16.19
N TRP A 300 17.81 -4.68 -16.76
CA TRP A 300 17.34 -4.37 -18.11
C TRP A 300 16.78 -2.96 -18.20
N VAL A 301 15.88 -2.59 -17.28
CA VAL A 301 15.29 -1.25 -17.25
C VAL A 301 16.38 -0.19 -17.00
N LYS A 302 17.30 -0.42 -16.07
CA LYS A 302 18.42 0.50 -15.80
C LYS A 302 19.36 0.66 -16.98
N ASN A 303 19.57 -0.39 -17.78
CA ASN A 303 20.39 -0.33 -18.99
C ASN A 303 19.72 0.51 -20.09
N ILE A 304 18.40 0.46 -20.21
CA ILE A 304 17.64 1.29 -21.17
C ILE A 304 17.58 2.75 -20.68
N ALA A 305 17.32 2.95 -19.39
CA ALA A 305 17.24 4.26 -18.76
C ALA A 305 18.61 4.83 -18.38
N ARG A 306 19.71 4.23 -18.86
CA ARG A 306 21.07 4.63 -18.50
C ARG A 306 21.35 6.04 -19.00
N GLU A 307 21.84 6.89 -18.11
CA GLU A 307 22.26 8.24 -18.44
C GLU A 307 23.77 8.36 -18.53
N ALA A 308 24.23 9.24 -19.41
CA ALA A 308 25.62 9.59 -19.54
C ALA A 308 26.03 10.51 -18.39
N LYS A 309 26.93 10.08 -17.51
CA LYS A 309 27.43 10.90 -16.40
C LYS A 309 28.59 11.79 -16.86
N VAL A 310 28.55 13.06 -16.47
CA VAL A 310 29.65 14.00 -16.71
C VAL A 310 30.95 13.44 -16.14
N GLY A 311 32.00 13.38 -16.97
CA GLY A 311 33.32 12.87 -16.62
C GLY A 311 33.55 11.40 -16.94
N GLU A 312 32.51 10.60 -17.19
CA GLU A 312 32.66 9.20 -17.60
C GLU A 312 33.02 9.09 -19.10
N ILE A 313 33.78 8.05 -19.43
CA ILE A 313 34.18 7.71 -20.79
C ILE A 313 33.32 6.54 -21.26
N TYR A 314 32.66 6.71 -22.41
CA TYR A 314 31.85 5.68 -23.05
C TYR A 314 32.39 5.35 -24.43
N GLN A 315 32.14 4.14 -24.91
CA GLN A 315 32.32 3.82 -26.32
C GLN A 315 31.01 4.07 -27.04
N GLY A 316 31.02 5.02 -27.96
CA GLY A 316 29.83 5.41 -28.73
C GLY A 316 30.05 5.28 -30.21
N LYS A 317 28.97 5.00 -30.95
CA LYS A 317 28.99 4.84 -32.41
C LYS A 317 28.67 6.16 -33.09
N VAL A 318 29.46 6.57 -34.07
CA VAL A 318 29.19 7.78 -34.85
C VAL A 318 27.96 7.54 -35.75
N VAL A 319 26.87 8.26 -35.50
CA VAL A 319 25.62 8.12 -36.27
C VAL A 319 25.54 9.14 -37.40
N LYS A 320 26.00 10.37 -37.15
CA LYS A 320 25.91 11.46 -38.12
C LYS A 320 27.10 12.41 -37.98
N ILE A 321 27.59 12.90 -39.10
CA ILE A 321 28.64 13.93 -39.14
C ILE A 321 28.04 15.20 -39.74
N MET A 322 28.40 16.35 -39.17
CA MET A 322 28.11 17.69 -39.70
C MET A 322 29.40 18.52 -39.71
N ASP A 323 29.40 19.64 -40.43
CA ASP A 323 30.61 20.47 -40.60
C ASP A 323 31.21 20.99 -39.27
N PHE A 324 30.38 21.13 -38.25
CA PHE A 324 30.77 21.65 -36.92
C PHE A 324 30.99 20.56 -35.87
N GLY A 325 30.73 19.28 -36.17
CA GLY A 325 30.88 18.20 -35.20
C GLY A 325 30.31 16.85 -35.61
N ALA A 326 30.52 15.85 -34.76
CA ALA A 326 30.00 14.49 -34.95
C ALA A 326 28.99 14.13 -33.85
N PHE A 327 27.87 13.54 -34.25
CA PHE A 327 26.89 12.94 -33.34
C PHE A 327 27.23 11.48 -33.09
N VAL A 328 27.38 11.15 -31.82
CA VAL A 328 27.81 9.84 -31.34
C VAL A 328 26.72 9.29 -30.44
N GLU A 329 26.17 8.14 -30.79
CA GLU A 329 25.19 7.41 -29.98
C GLU A 329 25.92 6.68 -28.85
N LEU A 330 25.57 7.05 -27.62
CA LEU A 330 26.15 6.47 -26.39
C LEU A 330 25.32 5.29 -25.89
N PHE A 331 24.00 5.45 -25.94
CA PHE A 331 22.98 4.48 -25.56
C PHE A 331 21.85 4.54 -26.59
N PRO A 332 21.03 3.49 -26.73
CA PRO A 332 19.91 3.48 -27.67
C PRO A 332 19.03 4.74 -27.51
N GLY A 333 19.00 5.59 -28.54
CA GLY A 333 18.22 6.84 -28.54
C GLY A 333 18.82 7.99 -27.72
N GLN A 334 20.10 7.93 -27.35
CA GLN A 334 20.82 9.01 -26.68
C GLN A 334 22.11 9.37 -27.41
N ASP A 335 22.02 10.47 -28.15
CA ASP A 335 23.12 11.02 -28.93
C ASP A 335 23.82 12.15 -28.16
N GLY A 336 25.15 12.16 -28.20
CA GLY A 336 25.95 13.30 -27.80
C GLY A 336 26.68 13.90 -28.98
N MET A 337 26.98 15.20 -28.89
CA MET A 337 27.68 15.93 -29.95
C MET A 337 29.12 16.18 -29.53
N VAL A 338 30.07 15.72 -30.34
CA VAL A 338 31.48 16.10 -30.27
C VAL A 338 31.70 17.30 -31.17
N HIS A 339 32.02 18.45 -30.59
CA HIS A 339 32.37 19.64 -31.38
C HIS A 339 33.71 19.46 -32.09
N ILE A 340 33.89 20.11 -33.26
CA ILE A 340 35.12 19.96 -34.07
C ILE A 340 36.41 20.27 -33.28
N SER A 341 36.35 21.18 -32.30
CA SER A 341 37.49 21.52 -31.42
C SER A 341 37.84 20.43 -30.40
N GLU A 342 36.93 19.51 -30.13
CA GLU A 342 37.06 18.44 -29.13
C GLU A 342 37.32 17.06 -29.77
N LEU A 343 37.50 16.99 -31.10
CA LEU A 343 37.83 15.76 -31.82
C LEU A 343 39.29 15.33 -31.64
N ALA A 344 40.23 16.27 -31.61
CA ALA A 344 41.66 15.97 -31.55
C ALA A 344 42.47 17.07 -30.85
N SER A 345 43.68 16.74 -30.42
CA SER A 345 44.61 17.67 -29.76
C SER A 345 45.21 18.73 -30.71
N TYR A 346 45.05 18.54 -32.01
CA TYR A 346 45.54 19.42 -33.09
C TYR A 346 44.36 20.04 -33.86
N ARG A 347 44.63 21.10 -34.64
CA ARG A 347 43.60 21.78 -35.44
C ARG A 347 43.09 20.87 -36.56
N VAL A 348 41.81 20.53 -36.52
CA VAL A 348 41.13 19.70 -37.52
C VAL A 348 40.46 20.63 -38.55
N ALA A 349 40.69 20.38 -39.84
CA ALA A 349 40.06 21.15 -40.92
C ALA A 349 38.67 20.63 -41.29
N LYS A 350 38.49 19.30 -41.34
CA LYS A 350 37.19 18.64 -41.55
C LYS A 350 36.97 17.51 -40.54
N VAL A 351 35.74 17.36 -40.07
CA VAL A 351 35.36 16.31 -39.10
C VAL A 351 35.60 14.91 -39.68
N GLU A 352 35.38 14.74 -40.98
CA GLU A 352 35.55 13.50 -41.75
C GLU A 352 37.00 12.98 -41.76
N ASP A 353 37.98 13.87 -41.49
CA ASP A 353 39.39 13.49 -41.44
C ASP A 353 39.73 12.66 -40.18
N VAL A 354 38.87 12.72 -39.15
CA VAL A 354 39.12 12.13 -37.83
C VAL A 354 38.17 10.98 -37.52
N VAL A 355 36.91 11.07 -37.93
CA VAL A 355 35.87 10.09 -37.62
C VAL A 355 35.00 9.81 -38.84
N LYS A 356 34.59 8.55 -39.03
CA LYS A 356 33.63 8.15 -40.06
C LYS A 356 32.31 7.73 -39.45
N VAL A 357 31.23 7.89 -40.22
CA VAL A 357 29.92 7.34 -39.83
C VAL A 357 30.04 5.84 -39.66
N GLY A 358 29.64 5.33 -38.49
CA GLY A 358 29.74 3.93 -38.10
C GLY A 358 30.92 3.59 -37.19
N ASP A 359 31.89 4.48 -37.01
CA ASP A 359 33.04 4.22 -36.14
C ASP A 359 32.64 4.16 -34.67
N ILE A 360 33.26 3.27 -33.90
CA ILE A 360 33.12 3.19 -32.44
C ILE A 360 34.31 3.93 -31.82
N ILE A 361 34.04 5.05 -31.16
CA ILE A 361 35.06 5.93 -30.59
C ILE A 361 34.87 6.12 -29.08
N PRO A 362 35.95 6.18 -28.28
CA PRO A 362 35.87 6.52 -26.87
C PRO A 362 35.59 8.02 -26.73
N VAL A 363 34.55 8.39 -25.99
CA VAL A 363 34.11 9.77 -25.81
C VAL A 363 33.83 10.04 -24.34
N LYS A 364 34.35 11.17 -23.84
CA LYS A 364 34.14 11.63 -22.46
C LYS A 364 33.00 12.63 -22.42
N VAL A 365 32.08 12.47 -21.48
CA VAL A 365 31.01 13.44 -21.27
C VAL A 365 31.57 14.69 -20.60
N LEU A 366 31.45 15.83 -21.26
CA LEU A 366 31.89 17.12 -20.71
C LEU A 366 30.78 17.82 -19.92
N GLU A 367 29.57 17.79 -20.47
CA GLU A 367 28.44 18.54 -19.95
C GLU A 367 27.15 17.88 -20.43
N VAL A 368 26.14 17.86 -19.57
CA VAL A 368 24.78 17.45 -19.91
C VAL A 368 23.90 18.66 -19.65
N ASP A 369 23.31 19.22 -20.70
CA ASP A 369 22.42 20.38 -20.59
C ASP A 369 21.07 19.94 -19.98
N PRO A 370 20.70 20.40 -18.77
CA PRO A 370 19.48 19.98 -18.10
C PRO A 370 18.19 20.43 -18.81
N ALA A 371 18.25 21.48 -19.63
CA ALA A 371 17.07 22.07 -20.27
C ALA A 371 16.81 21.51 -21.67
N SER A 372 17.85 21.06 -22.37
CA SER A 372 17.75 20.55 -23.75
C SER A 372 18.04 19.05 -23.88
N GLY A 373 18.51 18.39 -22.82
CA GLY A 373 18.93 16.98 -22.84
C GLY A 373 20.16 16.71 -23.72
N LYS A 374 20.79 17.75 -24.26
CA LYS A 374 21.95 17.63 -25.17
C LYS A 374 23.21 17.32 -24.38
N ILE A 375 23.93 16.31 -24.84
CA ILE A 375 25.19 15.87 -24.23
C ILE A 375 26.36 16.40 -25.06
N ARG A 376 27.27 17.13 -24.40
CA ARG A 376 28.54 17.52 -25.00
C ARG A 376 29.59 16.47 -24.72
N LEU A 377 30.24 16.01 -25.78
CA LEU A 377 31.24 14.95 -25.74
C LEU A 377 32.60 15.47 -26.20
N SER A 378 33.67 14.84 -25.70
CA SER A 378 35.05 15.08 -26.14
C SER A 378 35.76 13.77 -26.42
N LEU A 379 36.30 13.66 -27.64
CA LEU A 379 37.22 12.58 -28.02
C LEU A 379 38.64 12.88 -27.55
N LYS A 380 39.00 14.17 -27.48
CA LYS A 380 40.31 14.65 -27.02
C LYS A 380 40.57 14.32 -25.54
N GLN A 381 39.56 14.44 -24.68
CA GLN A 381 39.70 14.17 -23.24
C GLN A 381 39.41 12.71 -22.85
N ALA A 382 39.03 11.88 -23.83
CA ALA A 382 38.84 10.44 -23.66
C ALA A 382 40.10 9.62 -24.03
N LYS A 383 41.02 10.25 -24.78
CA LYS A 383 42.39 9.79 -25.02
C LYS A 383 43.31 10.34 -23.95
#